data_AF-A0A432TJS5-F1
#
_entry.id   AF-A0A432TJS5-F1
#
_cell.length_a   1.000
_cell.length_b   1.000
_cell.length_c   1.000
_cell.angle_alpha   90.00
_cell.angle_beta   90.00
_cell.angle_gamma   90.00
#
_symmetry.space_group_name_H-M   'P 1'
#
loop_
_entity.id
_entity.type
_entity.pdbx_description
1 polymer ?
#
loop_
_entity_poly.entity_id
_entity_poly.type
_entity_poly.pdbx_seq_one_letter_code
_entity_poly.pdbx_strand_id
1 'polypeptide(L)'
;MFDQALKYWGSDEFPQYFKQAVQSLELGILPLKDCCNHSAVIDQATIEPIILSSFETKDSIEVKTGVFFCEVLSGCACSDDPSQAKILENSYCE
;
A
#
# COMPACT_ATOMS: atom_id res chain seq x y z
N MET A 1 -12.62 5.06 7.76
CA MET A 1 -11.35 4.74 8.44
C MET A 1 -10.49 5.98 8.70
N PHE A 2 -10.40 6.93 7.76
CA PHE A 2 -9.65 8.18 7.99
C PHE A 2 -10.16 9.03 9.16
N ASP A 3 -11.47 9.06 9.43
CA ASP A 3 -12.00 9.73 10.63
C ASP A 3 -11.45 9.15 11.94
N GLN A 4 -11.13 7.85 11.96
CA GLN A 4 -10.51 7.22 13.11
C GLN A 4 -9.05 7.65 13.23
N ALA A 5 -8.31 7.68 12.12
CA ALA A 5 -6.93 8.17 12.10
C ALA A 5 -6.86 9.63 12.57
N LEU A 6 -7.80 10.48 12.15
CA LEU A 6 -7.86 11.89 12.52
C LEU A 6 -7.98 12.11 14.04
N LYS A 7 -8.66 11.21 14.77
CA LYS A 7 -8.76 11.29 16.24
C LYS A 7 -7.41 11.16 16.95
N TYR A 8 -6.43 10.54 16.29
CA TYR A 8 -5.08 10.34 16.83
C TYR A 8 -4.07 11.31 16.21
N TRP A 9 -4.51 12.30 15.41
CA TRP A 9 -3.61 13.30 14.85
C TRP A 9 -2.78 13.98 15.96
N GLY A 10 -1.47 14.07 15.75
CA GLY A 10 -0.51 14.58 16.74
C GLY A 10 -0.07 13.59 17.83
N SER A 11 -0.58 12.36 17.84
CA SER A 11 -0.10 11.28 18.73
C SER A 11 0.77 10.27 17.99
N ASP A 12 1.53 9.48 18.76
CA ASP A 12 2.36 8.39 18.25
C ASP A 12 1.53 7.24 17.63
N GLU A 13 0.21 7.23 17.81
CA GLU A 13 -0.69 6.21 17.27
C GLU A 13 -1.19 6.58 15.86
N PHE A 14 -1.07 7.85 15.43
CA PHE A 14 -1.51 8.30 14.11
C PHE A 14 -1.00 7.43 12.96
N PRO A 15 0.30 7.07 12.89
CA PRO A 15 0.82 6.26 11.78
C PRO A 15 0.13 4.91 11.65
N GLN A 16 -0.21 4.25 12.77
CA GLN A 16 -0.89 2.96 12.78
C GLN A 16 -2.30 3.07 12.19
N TYR A 17 -3.08 4.07 12.61
CA TYR A 17 -4.44 4.26 12.12
C TYR A 17 -4.47 4.81 10.68
N PHE A 18 -3.53 5.67 10.30
CA PHE A 18 -3.34 6.10 8.91
C PHE A 18 -3.08 4.90 8.00
N LYS A 19 -2.14 4.03 8.41
CA LYS A 19 -1.83 2.79 7.69
C LYS A 19 -3.07 1.92 7.49
N GLN A 20 -3.83 1.67 8.55
CA GLN A 20 -5.08 0.89 8.46
C GLN A 20 -6.11 1.55 7.52
N ALA A 21 -6.19 2.88 7.53
CA ALA A 21 -7.09 3.61 6.64
C ALA A 21 -6.71 3.45 5.17
N VAL A 22 -5.42 3.60 4.84
CA VAL A 22 -4.92 3.40 3.47
C VAL A 22 -5.07 1.94 3.03
N GLN A 23 -4.75 0.97 3.90
CA GLN A 23 -4.93 -0.46 3.60
C GLN A 23 -6.41 -0.86 3.39
N SER A 24 -7.35 -0.08 3.93
CA SER A 24 -8.79 -0.30 3.72
C SER A 24 -9.33 0.26 2.41
N LEU A 25 -8.53 1.01 1.65
CA LEU A 25 -8.92 1.52 0.35
C LEU A 25 -9.03 0.39 -0.67
N GLU A 26 -9.95 0.55 -1.62
CA GLU A 26 -9.99 -0.30 -2.81
C GLU A 26 -8.73 -0.06 -3.65
N LEU A 27 -8.17 -1.11 -4.26
CA LEU A 27 -6.92 -1.04 -5.03
C LEU A 27 -6.93 0.05 -6.12
N GLY A 28 -8.10 0.32 -6.72
CA GLY A 28 -8.24 1.32 -7.79
C GLY A 28 -8.20 2.78 -7.31
N ILE A 29 -8.21 3.03 -6.00
CA ILE A 29 -8.09 4.38 -5.44
C ILE A 29 -6.63 4.84 -5.41
N LEU A 30 -5.69 3.92 -5.17
CA LEU A 30 -4.26 4.21 -5.17
C LEU A 30 -3.70 3.98 -6.59
N PRO A 31 -2.82 4.85 -7.11
CA PRO A 31 -2.21 4.69 -8.43
C PRO A 31 -1.10 3.62 -8.47
N LEU A 32 -1.15 2.60 -7.60
CA LEU A 32 -0.09 1.59 -7.46
C LEU A 32 0.17 0.82 -8.75
N LYS A 33 -0.87 0.67 -9.59
CA LYS A 33 -0.77 -0.02 -10.87
C LYS A 33 0.17 0.71 -11.84
N ASP A 34 0.22 2.04 -11.79
CA ASP A 34 1.11 2.84 -12.63
C ASP A 34 2.57 2.78 -12.16
N CYS A 35 2.78 2.33 -10.92
CA CYS A 35 4.09 2.10 -10.31
C CYS A 35 4.57 0.63 -10.44
N CYS A 36 3.81 -0.24 -11.10
CA CYS A 36 4.18 -1.63 -11.36
C CYS A 36 5.21 -1.73 -12.48
N ASN A 37 6.22 -2.59 -12.30
CA ASN A 37 7.27 -2.82 -13.29
C ASN A 37 7.15 -4.17 -14.02
N HIS A 38 6.32 -5.10 -13.51
CA HIS A 38 6.33 -6.48 -13.99
C HIS A 38 4.98 -6.98 -14.53
N SER A 39 3.99 -7.22 -13.67
CA SER A 39 2.71 -7.87 -14.03
C SER A 39 1.50 -6.95 -13.91
N ALA A 40 1.62 -5.85 -13.15
CA ALA A 40 0.49 -4.99 -12.78
C ALA A 40 -0.64 -5.73 -12.03
N VAL A 41 -0.36 -6.92 -11.49
CA VAL A 41 -1.25 -7.70 -10.63
C VAL A 41 -0.75 -7.52 -9.20
N ILE A 42 -1.46 -6.73 -8.39
CA ILE A 42 -1.01 -6.37 -7.04
C ILE A 42 -1.56 -7.35 -6.01
N ASP A 43 -0.71 -7.79 -5.08
CA ASP A 43 -1.14 -8.49 -3.87
C ASP A 43 -1.58 -7.49 -2.79
N GLN A 44 -2.89 -7.31 -2.63
CA GLN A 44 -3.46 -6.35 -1.67
C GLN A 44 -3.01 -6.60 -0.22
N ALA A 45 -2.70 -7.86 0.15
CA ALA A 45 -2.26 -8.20 1.50
C ALA A 45 -0.86 -7.65 1.83
N THR A 46 -0.10 -7.23 0.81
CA THR A 46 1.27 -6.71 0.95
C THR A 46 1.36 -5.19 0.95
N ILE A 47 0.23 -4.49 0.79
CA ILE A 47 0.20 -3.02 0.78
C ILE A 47 0.61 -2.49 2.15
N GLU A 48 1.71 -1.75 2.16
CA GLU A 48 2.36 -1.23 3.36
C GLU A 48 2.68 0.26 3.15
N PRO A 49 1.75 1.15 3.52
CA PRO A 49 1.96 2.59 3.44
C PRO A 49 2.86 3.09 4.56
N ILE A 50 3.72 4.05 4.23
CA ILE A 50 4.58 4.80 5.16
C ILE A 50 4.33 6.29 5.03
N ILE A 51 4.46 7.02 6.15
CA ILE A 51 4.37 8.49 6.15
C ILE A 51 5.76 9.05 5.87
N LEU A 52 5.92 9.78 4.77
CA LEU A 52 7.17 10.44 4.40
C LEU A 52 7.23 11.85 5.00
N SER A 53 6.10 12.55 4.95
CA SER A 53 5.91 13.84 5.59
C SER A 53 4.44 14.13 5.77
N SER A 54 4.10 14.98 6.72
CA SER A 54 2.73 15.45 6.92
C SER A 54 2.72 16.94 7.22
N PHE A 55 1.72 17.64 6.70
CA PHE A 55 1.53 19.06 6.93
C PHE A 55 0.06 19.35 7.23
N GLU A 56 -0.19 20.15 8.26
CA GLU A 56 -1.52 20.61 8.62
C GLU A 56 -1.77 22.00 8.03
N THR A 57 -2.89 22.13 7.34
CA THR A 57 -3.44 23.41 6.89
C THR A 57 -4.59 23.84 7.79
N LYS A 58 -5.23 24.97 7.49
CA LYS A 58 -6.40 25.44 8.25
C LYS A 58 -7.57 24.44 8.21
N ASP A 59 -7.73 23.73 7.11
CA ASP A 59 -8.94 22.94 6.82
C ASP A 59 -8.63 21.46 6.47
N SER A 60 -7.35 21.07 6.41
CA SER A 60 -6.94 19.72 6.00
C SER A 60 -5.61 19.30 6.61
N ILE A 61 -5.37 17.98 6.64
CA ILE A 61 -4.06 17.39 6.85
C ILE A 61 -3.64 16.73 5.54
N GLU A 62 -2.49 17.15 5.02
CA GLU A 62 -1.88 16.56 3.83
C GLU A 62 -0.77 15.60 4.27
N VAL A 63 -0.85 14.35 3.79
CA VAL A 63 0.14 13.32 4.08
C VAL A 63 0.80 12.91 2.78
N LYS A 64 2.11 13.13 2.67
CA LYS A 64 2.92 12.50 1.63
C LYS A 64 3.24 11.09 2.07
N THR A 65 2.85 10.09 1.28
CA THR A 65 2.98 8.68 1.63
C THR A 65 3.74 7.93 0.54
N GLY A 66 4.63 7.06 0.95
CA GLY A 66 5.18 6.01 0.10
C GLY A 66 4.42 4.72 0.37
N VAL A 67 4.28 3.85 -0.62
CA VAL A 67 3.58 2.57 -0.48
C VAL A 67 4.46 1.46 -1.02
N PHE A 68 4.88 0.56 -0.13
CA PHE A 68 5.45 -0.72 -0.53
C PHE A 68 4.32 -1.69 -0.82
N PHE A 69 4.49 -2.52 -1.84
CA PHE A 69 3.55 -3.57 -2.21
C PHE A 69 4.28 -4.62 -3.05
N CYS A 70 3.66 -5.77 -3.27
CA CYS A 70 4.18 -6.79 -4.16
C CYS A 70 3.30 -6.96 -5.39
N GLU A 71 3.96 -7.15 -6.53
CA GLU A 71 3.36 -7.67 -7.75
C GLU A 71 3.37 -9.20 -7.71
N VAL A 72 2.26 -9.81 -8.13
CA VAL A 72 2.13 -11.25 -8.32
C VAL A 72 2.62 -11.58 -9.73
N LEU A 73 3.71 -12.32 -9.83
CA LEU A 73 4.11 -12.94 -11.09
C LEU A 73 3.48 -14.32 -11.19
N SER A 74 2.77 -14.56 -12.29
CA SER A 74 2.41 -15.92 -12.67
C SER A 74 3.68 -16.63 -13.12
N GLY A 75 4.13 -17.62 -12.34
CA GLY A 75 5.18 -18.52 -12.79
C GLY A 75 4.69 -19.28 -14.04
N CYS A 76 5.59 -19.56 -14.99
CA CYS A 76 5.29 -20.57 -16.00
C CYS A 76 4.93 -21.87 -15.28
N ALA A 77 3.76 -22.45 -15.60
CA ALA A 77 3.26 -23.72 -15.07
C ALA A 77 4.08 -24.94 -15.57
N CYS A 78 5.41 -24.79 -15.69
CA CYS A 78 6.33 -25.82 -16.17
C CYS A 78 6.90 -26.67 -15.02
N SER A 79 6.48 -26.44 -13.77
CA SER A 79 6.93 -27.20 -12.59
C SER A 79 5.74 -27.85 -11.90
N ASP A 80 5.88 -29.14 -11.55
CA ASP A 80 4.88 -29.96 -10.84
C ASP A 80 4.80 -29.62 -9.33
N ASP A 81 5.60 -28.65 -8.87
CA ASP A 81 5.66 -28.22 -7.48
C ASP A 81 4.69 -27.06 -7.20
N PRO A 82 3.62 -27.27 -6.40
CA PRO A 82 2.59 -26.26 -6.14
C PRO A 82 3.09 -25.08 -5.28
N SER A 83 4.27 -25.18 -4.64
CA SER A 83 4.83 -24.08 -3.86
C SER A 83 5.43 -22.96 -4.74
N GLN A 84 5.64 -23.21 -6.04
CA GLN A 84 6.12 -22.23 -7.00
C GLN A 84 5.00 -21.46 -7.75
N ALA A 85 3.73 -21.67 -7.40
CA ALA A 85 2.60 -21.11 -8.14
C ALA A 85 2.47 -19.57 -8.05
N LYS A 86 3.08 -18.93 -7.04
CA LYS A 86 2.97 -17.49 -6.81
C LYS A 86 4.32 -16.89 -6.41
N ILE A 87 4.92 -16.14 -7.32
CA ILE A 87 6.12 -15.34 -7.03
C ILE A 87 5.65 -13.92 -6.71
N LEU A 88 6.18 -13.36 -5.62
CA LEU A 88 5.90 -11.98 -5.18
C LEU A 88 7.14 -11.13 -5.43
N GLU A 89 6.99 -10.09 -6.24
CA GLU A 89 8.06 -9.13 -6.54
C GLU A 89 7.78 -7.80 -5.85
N ASN A 90 8.74 -7.29 -5.09
CA ASN A 90 8.59 -6.03 -4.37
C ASN A 90 8.49 -4.84 -5.33
N SER A 91 7.66 -3.87 -4.97
CA SER A 91 7.44 -2.61 -5.69
C SER A 91 7.22 -1.46 -4.71
N TYR A 92 7.37 -0.24 -5.20
CA TYR A 92 7.23 0.99 -4.43
C TYR A 92 6.55 2.08 -5.28
N CYS A 93 5.68 2.87 -4.65
CA CYS A 93 5.02 4.02 -5.25
C CYS A 93 5.04 5.21 -4.28
N GLU A 94 5.23 6.42 -4.77
CA GLU A 94 5.23 7.69 -4.00
C GLU A 94 4.57 8.82 -4.80
#